data_AF-A0A2H0WU60-F1
#
_entry.id   AF-A0A2H0WU60-F1
#
_cell.length_a   1.000
_cell.length_b   1.000
_cell.length_c   1.000
_cell.angle_alpha   90.00
_cell.angle_beta   90.00
_cell.angle_gamma   90.00
#
_symmetry.space_group_name_H-M   'P 1'
#
loop_
_entity.id
_entity.type
_entity.pdbx_description
1 polymer ?
#
loop_
_entity_poly.entity_id
_entity_poly.type
_entity_poly.pdbx_seq_one_letter_code
_entity_poly.pdbx_strand_id
1 'polypeptide(L)'
;AFLDDDDEWLPKKLEIQMRQFENTPNDVGFCFSAIININADGEKASGVPDGIGNYLELSLRRFKGFMTSTLIIKKYVFDKAGFFDEMFPSHQEPDLIIRIAKNFKGLGVNQPLVKMDMIGAHEHIGSSLERRIGGGKMILNKHLEEFKKRPEVLAKHYFQIALWHRDNKQFVEAEAYFKKAWKESFRLRYFYHYLSAFIFTKFLH
;
A
#
# COMPACT_ATOMS: atom_id res chain seq x y z
N ALA A 1 -12.52 -14.30 -1.11
CA ALA A 1 -11.23 -14.15 -1.81
C ALA A 1 -11.48 -13.26 -3.02
N PHE A 2 -10.48 -12.51 -3.47
CA PHE A 2 -10.58 -11.57 -4.59
C PHE A 2 -9.59 -11.97 -5.68
N LEU A 3 -9.93 -11.73 -6.94
CA LEU A 3 -9.06 -11.99 -8.09
C LEU A 3 -9.33 -10.90 -9.13
N ASP A 4 -8.31 -10.15 -9.48
CA ASP A 4 -8.34 -9.18 -10.57
C ASP A 4 -8.17 -9.91 -11.92
N ASP A 5 -8.62 -9.30 -13.01
CA ASP A 5 -8.63 -9.87 -14.36
C ASP A 5 -7.22 -10.11 -14.95
N ASP A 6 -6.24 -9.33 -14.53
CA ASP A 6 -4.84 -9.41 -14.97
C ASP A 6 -3.95 -10.31 -14.08
N ASP A 7 -4.50 -10.89 -13.01
CA ASP A 7 -3.76 -11.73 -12.06
C ASP A 7 -4.02 -13.24 -12.27
N GLU A 8 -2.98 -14.06 -12.12
CA GLU A 8 -3.11 -15.52 -12.20
C GLU A 8 -2.88 -16.15 -10.82
N TRP A 9 -3.89 -16.87 -10.31
CA TRP A 9 -3.70 -17.71 -9.13
C TRP A 9 -2.93 -18.98 -9.48
N LEU A 10 -1.82 -19.21 -8.76
CA LEU A 10 -1.09 -20.45 -8.91
C LEU A 10 -1.91 -21.65 -8.41
N PRO A 11 -1.68 -22.85 -8.96
CA PRO A 11 -2.31 -24.07 -8.50
C PRO A 11 -2.19 -24.20 -6.97
N LYS A 12 -3.27 -24.65 -6.33
CA LYS A 12 -3.36 -24.89 -4.87
C LYS A 12 -3.30 -23.64 -3.98
N LYS A 13 -3.36 -22.40 -4.49
CA LYS A 13 -3.42 -21.19 -3.64
C LYS A 13 -4.45 -21.33 -2.52
N LEU A 14 -5.71 -21.61 -2.88
CA LEU A 14 -6.80 -21.74 -1.91
C LEU A 14 -6.55 -22.88 -0.94
N GLU A 15 -6.14 -24.06 -1.42
CA GLU A 15 -5.82 -25.22 -0.59
C GLU A 15 -4.74 -24.86 0.46
N ILE A 16 -3.64 -24.25 0.04
CA ILE A 16 -2.51 -23.89 0.90
C ILE A 16 -2.91 -22.83 1.93
N GLN A 17 -3.55 -21.75 1.50
CA GLN A 17 -3.97 -20.68 2.42
C GLN A 17 -5.06 -21.17 3.38
N MET A 18 -6.08 -21.88 2.90
CA MET A 18 -7.18 -22.36 3.75
C MET A 18 -6.73 -23.41 4.76
N ARG A 19 -5.82 -24.32 4.37
CA ARG A 19 -5.25 -25.32 5.30
C ARG A 19 -4.65 -24.69 6.55
N GLN A 20 -4.04 -23.50 6.41
CA GLN A 20 -3.45 -22.77 7.53
C GLN A 20 -4.43 -21.79 8.18
N PHE A 21 -5.41 -21.27 7.42
CA PHE A 21 -6.26 -20.16 7.84
C PHE A 21 -7.58 -20.57 8.48
N GLU A 22 -8.21 -21.65 8.02
CA GLU A 22 -9.59 -22.03 8.39
C GLU A 22 -9.77 -22.20 9.90
N ASN A 23 -8.83 -22.88 10.55
CA ASN A 23 -8.87 -23.20 11.98
C ASN A 23 -8.10 -22.20 12.86
N THR A 24 -7.79 -21.01 12.33
CA THR A 24 -7.15 -19.95 13.13
C THR A 24 -8.13 -19.32 14.11
N PRO A 25 -7.67 -18.81 15.26
CA PRO A 25 -8.54 -18.14 16.22
C PRO A 25 -9.31 -16.95 15.63
N ASN A 26 -10.37 -16.52 16.31
CA ASN A 26 -11.25 -15.44 15.84
C ASN A 26 -10.60 -14.05 15.81
N ASP A 27 -9.46 -13.87 16.47
CA ASP A 27 -8.66 -12.64 16.37
C ASP A 27 -7.78 -12.61 15.11
N VAL A 28 -7.72 -13.69 14.33
CA VAL A 28 -7.06 -13.77 13.02
C VAL A 28 -8.10 -13.60 11.91
N GLY A 29 -8.11 -12.42 11.30
CA GLY A 29 -9.18 -12.00 10.39
C GLY A 29 -8.87 -12.15 8.89
N PHE A 30 -7.59 -12.21 8.52
CA PHE A 30 -7.18 -12.26 7.13
C PHE A 30 -5.91 -13.10 6.92
N CYS A 31 -5.73 -13.60 5.71
CA CYS A 31 -4.56 -14.34 5.24
C CYS A 31 -4.08 -13.72 3.94
N PHE A 32 -2.76 -13.70 3.72
CA PHE A 32 -2.13 -13.19 2.50
C PHE A 32 -0.90 -14.02 2.15
N SER A 33 -0.53 -14.02 0.88
CA SER A 33 0.63 -14.77 0.36
C SER A 33 1.65 -13.85 -0.32
N ALA A 34 2.84 -14.39 -0.56
CA ALA A 34 3.76 -13.80 -1.53
C ALA A 34 3.22 -13.94 -2.96
N ILE A 35 3.87 -13.21 -3.87
CA ILE A 35 3.60 -13.20 -5.32
C ILE A 35 4.86 -13.46 -6.14
N ILE A 36 4.68 -13.89 -7.39
CA ILE A 36 5.65 -13.81 -8.47
C ILE A 36 5.33 -12.56 -9.30
N ASN A 37 6.27 -11.64 -9.39
CA ASN A 37 6.17 -10.49 -10.29
C ASN A 37 6.77 -10.87 -11.64
N ILE A 38 5.99 -10.76 -12.71
CA ILE A 38 6.46 -10.94 -14.08
C ILE A 38 6.85 -9.56 -14.61
N ASN A 39 8.13 -9.32 -14.84
CA ASN A 39 8.64 -8.06 -15.39
C ASN A 39 9.33 -8.31 -16.73
N ALA A 40 9.73 -7.25 -17.42
CA ALA A 40 10.47 -7.34 -18.68
C ALA A 40 11.78 -8.15 -18.54
N ASP A 41 12.40 -8.11 -17.36
CA ASP A 41 13.62 -8.84 -17.03
C ASP A 41 13.37 -10.29 -16.54
N GLY A 42 12.11 -10.75 -16.54
CA GLY A 42 11.69 -12.09 -16.13
C GLY A 42 10.89 -12.14 -14.83
N GLU A 43 10.73 -13.36 -14.28
CA GLU A 43 9.95 -13.63 -13.07
C GLU A 43 10.76 -13.43 -11.79
N LYS A 44 10.17 -12.72 -10.82
CA LYS A 44 10.77 -12.52 -9.49
C LYS A 44 9.78 -12.77 -8.36
N ALA A 45 10.07 -13.78 -7.55
CA ALA A 45 9.34 -14.03 -6.31
C ALA A 45 9.58 -12.91 -5.29
N SER A 46 8.50 -12.47 -4.65
CA SER A 46 8.53 -11.62 -3.47
C SER A 46 8.58 -12.46 -2.19
N GLY A 47 8.87 -11.81 -1.07
CA GLY A 47 8.77 -12.40 0.26
C GLY A 47 7.77 -11.62 1.13
N VAL A 48 7.08 -12.35 1.99
CA VAL A 48 6.19 -11.80 3.03
C VAL A 48 6.56 -12.40 4.39
N PRO A 49 6.19 -11.77 5.51
CA PRO A 49 6.30 -12.42 6.81
C PRO A 49 5.52 -13.75 6.83
N ASP A 50 6.01 -14.72 7.57
CA ASP A 50 5.38 -16.04 7.72
C ASP A 50 4.72 -16.16 9.10
N GLY A 51 3.54 -16.78 9.16
CA GLY A 51 2.81 -17.06 10.40
C GLY A 51 1.81 -15.98 10.82
N ILE A 52 1.27 -16.11 12.04
CA ILE A 52 0.25 -15.21 12.59
C ILE A 52 0.92 -13.99 13.23
N GLY A 53 0.45 -12.79 12.91
CA GLY A 53 1.03 -11.56 13.47
C GLY A 53 0.13 -10.34 13.38
N ASN A 54 0.54 -9.28 14.08
CA ASN A 54 -0.03 -7.94 13.88
C ASN A 54 0.67 -7.28 12.69
N TYR A 55 -0.08 -6.99 11.65
CA TYR A 55 0.44 -6.43 10.40
C TYR A 55 0.05 -4.96 10.17
N LEU A 56 -0.42 -4.24 11.19
CA LEU A 56 -0.75 -2.82 11.08
C LEU A 56 0.48 -1.98 10.67
N GLU A 57 1.65 -2.28 11.22
CA GLU A 57 2.88 -1.59 10.84
C GLU A 57 3.21 -1.82 9.36
N LEU A 58 3.01 -3.04 8.87
CA LEU A 58 3.25 -3.39 7.47
C LEU A 58 2.26 -2.68 6.55
N SER A 59 0.97 -2.63 6.93
CA SER A 59 -0.08 -1.98 6.13
C SER A 59 0.11 -0.46 6.06
N LEU A 60 0.59 0.16 7.13
CA LEU A 60 0.94 1.59 7.14
C LEU A 60 2.19 1.88 6.32
N ARG A 61 3.19 0.99 6.30
CA ARG A 61 4.48 1.23 5.60
C ARG A 61 4.42 1.04 4.09
N ARG A 62 3.59 0.11 3.63
CA ARG A 62 3.56 -0.33 2.24
C ARG A 62 2.11 -0.42 1.78
N PHE A 63 1.64 0.60 1.07
CA PHE A 63 0.31 0.55 0.47
C PHE A 63 0.19 -0.60 -0.53
N LYS A 64 1.24 -0.88 -1.31
CA LYS A 64 1.32 -2.08 -2.16
C LYS A 64 1.77 -3.36 -1.42
N GLY A 65 1.73 -3.36 -0.08
CA GLY A 65 2.20 -4.48 0.73
C GLY A 65 1.22 -5.65 0.80
N PHE A 66 -0.05 -5.38 0.51
CA PHE A 66 -1.13 -6.35 0.47
C PHE A 66 -1.90 -6.14 -0.83
N MET A 67 -1.83 -7.12 -1.73
CA MET A 67 -2.54 -7.10 -3.00
C MET A 67 -3.86 -7.86 -2.84
N THR A 68 -4.96 -7.37 -3.41
CA THR A 68 -6.29 -7.98 -3.27
C THR A 68 -6.29 -9.45 -3.64
N SER A 69 -5.59 -9.79 -4.74
CA SER A 69 -5.48 -11.16 -5.24
C SER A 69 -4.78 -12.13 -4.30
N THR A 70 -3.95 -11.66 -3.35
CA THR A 70 -3.32 -12.55 -2.35
C THR A 70 -4.19 -12.74 -1.11
N LEU A 71 -5.20 -11.89 -0.90
CA LEU A 71 -5.98 -11.83 0.33
C LEU A 71 -7.11 -12.85 0.39
N ILE A 72 -7.25 -13.47 1.55
CA ILE A 72 -8.45 -14.17 2.01
C ILE A 72 -8.88 -13.53 3.33
N ILE A 73 -10.10 -13.03 3.40
CA ILE A 73 -10.63 -12.34 4.59
C ILE A 73 -11.84 -13.13 5.09
N LYS A 74 -11.91 -13.39 6.40
CA LYS A 74 -13.08 -14.04 7.02
C LYS A 74 -14.29 -13.11 6.92
N LYS A 75 -15.46 -13.66 6.59
CA LYS A 75 -16.67 -12.87 6.32
C LYS A 75 -17.04 -11.91 7.48
N TYR A 76 -16.96 -12.36 8.72
CA TYR A 76 -17.32 -11.54 9.89
C TYR A 76 -16.39 -10.32 10.11
N VAL A 77 -15.22 -10.30 9.47
CA VAL A 77 -14.30 -9.15 9.58
C VAL A 77 -14.92 -7.92 8.94
N PHE A 78 -15.73 -8.08 7.89
CA PHE A 78 -16.42 -6.97 7.24
C PHE A 78 -17.48 -6.33 8.13
N ASP A 79 -18.07 -7.07 9.08
CA ASP A 79 -19.01 -6.51 10.06
C ASP A 79 -18.34 -5.51 11.02
N LYS A 80 -17.01 -5.61 11.19
CA LYS A 80 -16.22 -4.72 12.06
C LYS A 80 -15.44 -3.68 11.29
N ALA A 81 -14.81 -4.08 10.18
CA ALA A 81 -13.97 -3.18 9.40
C ALA A 81 -14.79 -2.35 8.41
N GLY A 82 -15.93 -2.85 7.93
CA GLY A 82 -16.62 -2.35 6.74
C GLY A 82 -16.00 -2.88 5.44
N PHE A 83 -16.67 -2.62 4.31
CA PHE A 83 -16.22 -3.00 2.97
C PHE A 83 -15.20 -1.99 2.40
N PHE A 84 -14.92 -2.05 1.10
CA PHE A 84 -14.13 -1.04 0.41
C PHE A 84 -14.83 0.32 0.47
N ASP A 85 -14.04 1.39 0.57
CA ASP A 85 -14.55 2.75 0.56
C ASP A 85 -14.51 3.28 -0.88
N GLU A 86 -15.67 3.26 -1.54
CA GLU A 86 -15.82 3.64 -2.95
C GLU A 86 -15.52 5.12 -3.23
N MET A 87 -15.41 5.95 -2.20
CA MET A 87 -15.01 7.35 -2.35
C MET A 87 -13.53 7.50 -2.72
N PHE A 88 -12.71 6.47 -2.50
CA PHE A 88 -11.30 6.52 -2.85
C PHE A 88 -11.10 6.49 -4.37
N PRO A 89 -10.37 7.47 -4.95
CA PRO A 89 -10.01 7.42 -6.37
C PRO A 89 -8.89 6.41 -6.65
N SER A 90 -8.14 5.98 -5.63
CA SER A 90 -7.17 4.90 -5.67
C SER A 90 -6.82 4.48 -4.24
N HIS A 91 -6.14 3.35 -4.08
CA HIS A 91 -5.75 2.84 -2.76
C HIS A 91 -6.95 2.47 -1.86
N GLN A 92 -7.94 1.79 -2.43
CA GLN A 92 -9.07 1.22 -1.69
C GLN A 92 -8.60 0.07 -0.78
N GLU A 93 -7.66 -0.76 -1.27
CA GLU A 93 -7.13 -1.94 -0.57
C GLU A 93 -6.33 -1.55 0.67
N PRO A 94 -5.38 -0.59 0.61
CA PRO A 94 -4.61 -0.22 1.78
C PRO A 94 -5.48 0.40 2.88
N ASP A 95 -6.53 1.18 2.53
CA ASP A 95 -7.52 1.67 3.50
C ASP A 95 -8.24 0.50 4.20
N LEU A 96 -8.75 -0.46 3.43
CA LEU A 96 -9.41 -1.64 3.98
C LEU A 96 -8.49 -2.42 4.91
N ILE A 97 -7.25 -2.68 4.49
CA ILE A 97 -6.30 -3.46 5.29
C ILE A 97 -5.86 -2.70 6.54
N ILE A 98 -5.68 -1.39 6.51
CA ILE A 98 -5.42 -0.61 7.72
C ILE A 98 -6.60 -0.73 8.70
N ARG A 99 -7.84 -0.63 8.23
CA ARG A 99 -9.03 -0.81 9.08
C ARG A 99 -9.12 -2.21 9.70
N ILE A 100 -8.82 -3.26 8.92
CA ILE A 100 -8.79 -4.64 9.40
C ILE A 100 -7.66 -4.86 10.40
N ALA A 101 -6.43 -4.47 10.06
CA ALA A 101 -5.23 -4.71 10.87
C ALA A 101 -5.22 -3.97 12.22
N LYS A 102 -6.08 -2.95 12.39
CA LYS A 102 -6.33 -2.32 13.70
C LYS A 102 -7.02 -3.23 14.70
N ASN A 103 -7.83 -4.17 14.22
CA ASN A 103 -8.71 -4.99 15.06
C ASN A 103 -8.40 -6.49 14.98
N PHE A 104 -7.69 -6.92 13.94
CA PHE A 104 -7.40 -8.33 13.67
C PHE A 104 -5.92 -8.55 13.37
N LYS A 105 -5.41 -9.69 13.83
CA LYS A 105 -4.17 -10.27 13.34
C LYS A 105 -4.39 -10.80 11.91
N GLY A 106 -3.29 -10.95 11.19
CA GLY A 106 -3.27 -11.66 9.91
C GLY A 106 -2.46 -12.94 10.01
N LEU A 107 -2.58 -13.77 8.98
CA LEU A 107 -1.71 -14.91 8.69
C LEU A 107 -0.95 -14.63 7.40
N GLY A 108 0.37 -14.47 7.49
CA GLY A 108 1.24 -14.43 6.33
C GLY A 108 1.65 -15.84 5.91
N VAL A 109 1.56 -16.12 4.61
CA VAL A 109 2.05 -17.36 4.00
C VAL A 109 3.22 -17.00 3.09
N ASN A 110 4.45 -17.25 3.52
CA ASN A 110 5.65 -16.87 2.77
C ASN A 110 5.95 -17.83 1.60
N GLN A 111 4.95 -18.03 0.75
CA GLN A 111 5.01 -18.78 -0.49
C GLN A 111 4.38 -17.95 -1.60
N PRO A 112 5.02 -17.84 -2.78
CA PRO A 112 4.38 -17.24 -3.94
C PRO A 112 3.19 -18.08 -4.38
N LEU A 113 1.98 -17.52 -4.34
CA LEU A 113 0.74 -18.22 -4.73
C LEU A 113 -0.08 -17.45 -5.78
N VAL A 114 0.42 -16.31 -6.24
CA VAL A 114 -0.19 -15.48 -7.29
C VAL A 114 0.92 -15.01 -8.22
N LYS A 115 0.70 -15.05 -9.53
CA LYS A 115 1.50 -14.41 -10.56
C LYS A 115 0.83 -13.10 -10.96
N MET A 116 1.63 -12.03 -11.01
CA MET A 116 1.17 -10.69 -11.37
C MET A 116 1.99 -10.19 -12.54
N ASP A 117 1.31 -9.80 -13.62
CA ASP A 117 1.96 -9.17 -14.77
C ASP A 117 2.24 -7.69 -14.48
N MET A 118 3.52 -7.36 -14.36
CA MET A 118 3.99 -5.99 -14.13
C MET A 118 4.40 -5.28 -15.42
N ILE A 119 4.47 -6.01 -16.55
CA ILE A 119 4.83 -5.48 -17.88
C ILE A 119 3.67 -4.60 -18.39
N GLY A 120 2.43 -5.08 -18.25
CA GLY A 120 1.20 -4.35 -18.61
C GLY A 120 0.72 -3.34 -17.55
N ALA A 121 1.15 -3.47 -16.29
CA ALA A 121 0.77 -2.59 -15.19
C ALA A 121 1.24 -1.12 -15.35
N HIS A 122 2.08 -0.85 -16.35
CA HIS A 122 2.42 0.51 -16.78
C HIS A 122 1.27 1.20 -17.52
N GLU A 123 0.35 0.46 -18.15
CA GLU A 123 -0.71 1.03 -19.00
C GLU A 123 -2.10 1.08 -18.36
N HIS A 124 -2.47 0.23 -17.39
CA HIS A 124 -3.87 0.18 -16.93
C HIS A 124 -4.16 0.52 -15.44
N ILE A 125 -5.22 1.35 -15.31
CA ILE A 125 -6.13 1.68 -14.19
C ILE A 125 -5.54 2.35 -12.92
N GLY A 126 -4.23 2.33 -12.74
CA GLY A 126 -3.52 3.10 -11.71
C GLY A 126 -2.73 4.31 -12.23
N SER A 127 -2.79 4.64 -13.52
CA SER A 127 -1.77 5.45 -14.21
C SER A 127 -1.90 6.98 -14.04
N SER A 128 -3.06 7.50 -13.61
CA SER A 128 -3.15 8.96 -13.36
C SER A 128 -2.48 9.30 -12.02
N LEU A 129 -1.42 10.10 -12.06
CA LEU A 129 -0.78 10.63 -10.85
C LEU A 129 -1.78 11.36 -9.94
N GLU A 130 -2.79 12.02 -10.52
CA GLU A 130 -3.85 12.70 -9.76
C GLU A 130 -4.66 11.76 -8.87
N ARG A 131 -5.12 10.61 -9.38
CA ARG A 131 -5.81 9.61 -8.56
C ARG A 131 -4.92 9.09 -7.43
N ARG A 132 -3.62 8.87 -7.69
CA ARG A 132 -2.65 8.41 -6.67
C ARG A 132 -2.43 9.44 -5.58
N ILE A 133 -2.27 10.71 -5.97
CA ILE A 133 -2.18 11.85 -5.07
C ILE A 133 -3.44 11.93 -4.21
N GLY A 134 -4.62 11.90 -4.83
CA GLY A 134 -5.92 11.95 -4.15
C GLY A 134 -6.08 10.83 -3.13
N GLY A 135 -5.87 9.58 -3.56
CA GLY A 135 -5.97 8.39 -2.69
C GLY A 135 -4.95 8.42 -1.55
N GLY A 136 -3.69 8.73 -1.84
CA GLY A 136 -2.65 8.85 -0.82
C GLY A 136 -2.97 9.91 0.23
N LYS A 137 -3.47 11.08 -0.19
CA LYS A 137 -3.91 12.15 0.73
C LYS A 137 -5.10 11.69 1.58
N MET A 138 -6.08 11.02 0.99
CA MET A 138 -7.24 10.50 1.71
C MET A 138 -6.83 9.46 2.77
N ILE A 139 -5.92 8.53 2.45
CA ILE A 139 -5.39 7.55 3.44
C ILE A 139 -4.74 8.28 4.61
N LEU A 140 -3.81 9.21 4.32
CA LEU A 140 -3.09 9.93 5.36
C LEU A 140 -4.04 10.71 6.27
N ASN A 141 -5.07 11.34 5.71
CA ASN A 141 -6.06 12.08 6.49
C ASN A 141 -6.94 11.14 7.33
N LYS A 142 -7.48 10.08 6.72
CA LYS A 142 -8.40 9.12 7.36
C LYS A 142 -7.71 8.31 8.48
N HIS A 143 -6.40 8.13 8.41
CA HIS A 143 -5.62 7.38 9.39
C HIS A 143 -4.50 8.20 10.05
N LEU A 144 -4.64 9.52 10.08
CA LEU A 144 -3.59 10.46 10.52
C LEU A 144 -3.05 10.11 11.91
N GLU A 145 -3.92 9.74 12.84
CA GLU A 145 -3.52 9.40 14.21
C GLU A 145 -2.65 8.14 14.30
N GLU A 146 -2.79 7.19 13.37
CA GLU A 146 -1.87 6.06 13.29
C GLU A 146 -0.54 6.46 12.66
N PHE A 147 -0.55 7.35 11.66
CA PHE A 147 0.67 7.82 11.03
C PHE A 147 1.51 8.75 11.92
N LYS A 148 0.88 9.62 12.71
CA LYS A 148 1.59 10.50 13.67
C LYS A 148 2.38 9.73 14.72
N LYS A 149 1.92 8.53 15.10
CA LYS A 149 2.67 7.62 15.99
C LYS A 149 3.95 7.08 15.34
N ARG A 150 4.11 7.26 14.02
CA ARG A 150 5.15 6.66 13.17
C ARG A 150 5.72 7.73 12.21
N PRO A 151 6.41 8.76 12.74
CA PRO A 151 6.82 9.93 11.95
C PRO A 151 7.67 9.56 10.73
N GLU A 152 8.52 8.54 10.80
CA GLU A 152 9.29 8.07 9.64
C GLU A 152 8.42 7.51 8.51
N VAL A 153 7.34 6.80 8.86
CA VAL A 153 6.39 6.24 7.89
C VAL A 153 5.56 7.37 7.28
N LEU A 154 5.08 8.30 8.10
CA LEU A 154 4.37 9.49 7.65
C LEU A 154 5.24 10.34 6.70
N ALA A 155 6.49 10.60 7.07
CA ALA A 155 7.46 11.32 6.26
C ALA A 155 7.68 10.66 4.89
N LYS A 156 7.79 9.32 4.86
CA LYS A 156 7.93 8.56 3.62
C LYS A 156 6.73 8.74 2.70
N HIS A 157 5.51 8.74 3.23
CA HIS A 157 4.30 8.98 2.44
C HIS A 157 4.19 10.42 1.95
N TYR A 158 4.50 11.40 2.79
CA TYR A 158 4.59 12.79 2.35
C TYR A 158 5.60 12.97 1.23
N PHE A 159 6.76 12.32 1.34
CA PHE A 159 7.79 12.34 0.31
C PHE A 159 7.29 11.70 -1.00
N GLN A 160 6.58 10.58 -0.92
CA GLN A 160 6.02 9.92 -2.10
C GLN A 160 4.94 10.77 -2.79
N ILE A 161 4.07 11.41 -2.03
CA ILE A 161 3.06 12.34 -2.56
C ILE A 161 3.72 13.57 -3.20
N ALA A 162 4.80 14.08 -2.60
CA ALA A 162 5.58 15.19 -3.18
C ALA A 162 6.18 14.82 -4.54
N LEU A 163 6.73 13.60 -4.67
CA LEU A 163 7.24 13.10 -5.96
C LEU A 163 6.11 13.03 -6.99
N TRP A 164 4.94 12.51 -6.63
CA TRP A 164 3.81 12.46 -7.57
C TRP A 164 3.33 13.84 -7.99
N HIS A 165 3.26 14.82 -7.08
CA HIS A 165 2.96 16.21 -7.42
C HIS A 165 4.00 16.79 -8.39
N ARG A 166 5.29 16.61 -8.11
CA ARG A 166 6.38 17.08 -8.98
C ARG A 166 6.27 16.47 -10.37
N ASP A 167 6.08 15.15 -10.45
CA ASP A 167 6.00 14.42 -11.72
C ASP A 167 4.71 14.80 -12.49
N ASN A 168 3.68 15.27 -11.77
CA ASN A 168 2.46 15.87 -12.33
C ASN A 168 2.59 17.40 -12.57
N LYS A 169 3.79 17.97 -12.50
CA LYS A 169 4.10 19.40 -12.70
C LYS A 169 3.39 20.36 -11.73
N GLN A 170 2.94 19.86 -10.58
CA GLN A 170 2.32 20.62 -9.48
C GLN A 170 3.39 21.04 -8.47
N PHE A 171 4.22 22.02 -8.83
CA PHE A 171 5.46 22.31 -8.10
C PHE A 171 5.24 22.96 -6.73
N VAL A 172 4.20 23.78 -6.56
CA VAL A 172 3.85 24.42 -5.28
C VAL A 172 3.44 23.36 -4.25
N GLU A 173 2.61 22.41 -4.66
CA GLU A 173 2.18 21.29 -3.84
C GLU A 173 3.36 20.34 -3.54
N ALA A 174 4.19 20.06 -4.55
CA ALA A 174 5.39 19.25 -4.37
C ALA A 174 6.31 19.84 -3.29
N GLU A 175 6.61 21.14 -3.36
CA GLU A 175 7.40 21.86 -2.36
C GLU A 175 6.79 21.70 -0.96
N ALA A 176 5.48 21.94 -0.83
CA ALA A 176 4.77 21.85 0.45
C ALA A 176 4.86 20.44 1.07
N TYR A 177 4.74 19.39 0.26
CA TYR A 177 4.83 18.01 0.74
C TYR A 177 6.28 17.57 1.01
N PHE A 178 7.28 18.03 0.25
CA PHE A 178 8.68 17.82 0.60
C PHE A 178 9.03 18.47 1.95
N LYS A 179 8.51 19.68 2.20
CA LYS A 179 8.65 20.36 3.49
C LYS A 179 8.03 19.57 4.63
N LYS A 180 6.81 19.03 4.44
CA LYS A 180 6.17 18.14 5.42
C LYS A 180 7.02 16.91 5.70
N ALA A 181 7.49 16.21 4.67
CA ALA A 181 8.34 15.03 4.81
C ALA A 181 9.61 15.32 5.62
N TRP A 182 10.28 16.43 5.32
CA TRP A 182 11.49 16.83 6.04
C TRP A 182 11.22 17.21 7.51
N LYS A 183 10.12 17.90 7.79
CA LYS A 183 9.72 18.26 9.16
C LYS A 183 9.35 17.04 10.01
N GLU A 184 8.67 16.06 9.42
CA GLU A 184 8.31 14.82 10.13
C GLU A 184 9.52 13.93 10.38
N SER A 185 10.50 13.90 9.46
CA SER A 185 11.72 13.11 9.61
C SER A 185 12.89 13.82 8.96
N PHE A 186 13.87 14.23 9.77
CA PHE A 186 15.05 14.93 9.28
C PHE A 186 15.96 13.97 8.49
N ARG A 187 15.79 13.96 7.16
CA ARG A 187 16.67 13.25 6.22
C ARG A 187 17.22 14.22 5.19
N LEU A 188 18.53 14.18 4.96
CA LEU A 188 19.21 15.04 3.98
C LEU A 188 18.55 14.94 2.60
N ARG A 189 18.18 13.73 2.16
CA ARG A 189 17.44 13.52 0.91
C ARG A 189 16.17 14.37 0.83
N TYR A 190 15.37 14.43 1.90
CA TYR A 190 14.11 15.20 1.89
C TYR A 190 14.39 16.69 1.85
N PHE A 191 15.41 17.14 2.59
CA PHE A 191 15.86 18.53 2.56
C PHE A 191 16.34 18.96 1.17
N TYR A 192 17.16 18.15 0.48
CA TYR A 192 17.62 18.45 -0.89
C TYR A 192 16.46 18.60 -1.87
N HIS A 193 15.47 17.70 -1.82
CA HIS A 193 14.28 17.82 -2.67
C HIS A 193 13.42 19.03 -2.32
N TYR A 194 13.25 19.36 -1.04
CA TYR A 194 12.56 20.58 -0.61
C TYR A 194 13.27 21.84 -1.14
N LEU A 195 14.59 21.95 -0.94
CA LEU A 195 15.36 23.11 -1.39
C LEU A 195 15.32 23.25 -2.93
N SER A 196 15.48 22.14 -3.66
CA SER A 196 15.38 22.14 -5.12
C SER A 196 14.00 22.59 -5.59
N ALA A 197 12.92 22.09 -4.98
CA ALA A 197 11.56 22.51 -5.32
C ALA A 197 11.31 23.99 -4.98
N PHE A 198 11.79 24.46 -3.83
CA PHE A 198 11.68 25.87 -3.41
C PHE A 198 12.40 26.84 -4.35
N ILE A 199 13.61 26.50 -4.81
CA ILE A 199 14.32 27.33 -5.79
C ILE A 199 13.55 27.38 -7.10
N PHE A 200 13.02 26.24 -7.56
CA PHE A 200 12.26 26.17 -8.79
C PHE A 200 10.98 27.02 -8.74
N THR A 201 10.18 26.90 -7.68
CA THR A 201 8.92 27.65 -7.52
C THR A 201 9.12 29.16 -7.35
N LYS A 202 10.28 29.60 -6.84
CA LYS A 202 10.56 31.02 -6.56
C LYS A 202 11.31 31.75 -7.66
N PHE A 203 12.10 31.05 -8.48
CA PHE A 203 13.05 31.70 -9.39
C PHE A 203 13.02 31.20 -10.83
N LEU A 204 12.35 30.08 -11.12
CA LEU A 204 12.38 29.44 -12.44
C LEU A 204 10.99 29.25 -13.06
N HIS A 205 9.97 29.87 -12.47
CA HIS A 205 8.58 29.76 -12.90
C HIS A 205 8.01 31.09 -13.41
#